data_AF-K1TJZ6-F1
#
_entry.id   AF-K1TJZ6-F1
#
_cell.length_a   1.000
_cell.length_b   1.000
_cell.length_c   1.000
_cell.angle_alpha   90.00
_cell.angle_beta   90.00
_cell.angle_gamma   90.00
#
_symmetry.space_group_name_H-M   'P 1'
#
loop_
_entity.id
_entity.type
_entity.pdbx_description
1 polymer ?
#
loop_
_entity_poly.entity_id
_entity_poly.type
_entity_poly.pdbx_seq_one_letter_code
_entity_poly.pdbx_strand_id
1 'polypeptide(L)'
;SPLESADKLPMEAAARFLRALAYYNLAVTYGDVPLKTTPSAHDGVAVPRSPKNEVFELVRTDWEFAYENLPEKDDDGFATKWTAKAYLGKLYHTLGCQGDNTAWEKAKACFDEVMPKYRLADKFSDLFVDYVQGSPESIFQLNFALAGSTTRNRGSWLVAPNGSCNGQAWDRIRASKA
;
A
#
# COMPACT_ATOMS: atom_id res chain seq x y z
N SER A 1 9.32 9.54 20.15
CA SER A 1 8.72 10.81 19.72
C SER A 1 7.23 10.69 19.95
N PRO A 2 6.57 11.50 20.79
CA PRO A 2 5.13 11.40 20.92
C PRO A 2 4.51 12.10 19.72
N LEU A 3 4.02 11.31 18.75
CA LEU A 3 3.06 11.81 17.77
C LEU A 3 1.82 12.28 18.53
N GLU A 4 1.21 13.38 18.11
CA GLU A 4 -0.08 13.83 18.63
C GLU A 4 -1.13 12.73 18.44
N SER A 5 -2.07 12.58 19.39
CA SER A 5 -3.07 11.51 19.31
C SER A 5 -3.92 11.57 18.04
N ALA A 6 -4.12 12.77 17.48
CA ALA A 6 -4.85 13.01 16.25
C ALA A 6 -4.20 12.39 15.01
N ASP A 7 -2.85 12.39 14.93
CA ASP A 7 -2.14 11.90 13.74
C ASP A 7 -1.91 10.39 13.75
N LYS A 8 -1.97 9.76 14.93
CA LYS A 8 -1.71 8.31 15.08
C LYS A 8 -2.69 7.48 14.26
N LEU A 9 -3.96 7.86 14.27
CA LEU A 9 -5.03 7.08 13.67
C LEU A 9 -4.95 7.09 12.13
N PRO A 10 -4.82 8.25 11.43
CA PRO A 10 -4.56 8.27 10.00
C PRO A 10 -3.25 7.57 9.59
N MET A 11 -2.18 7.72 10.38
CA MET A 11 -0.90 7.06 10.08
C MET A 11 -0.98 5.53 10.21
N GLU A 12 -1.70 5.03 11.22
CA GLU A 12 -1.99 3.60 11.35
C GLU A 12 -2.85 3.10 10.18
N ALA A 13 -3.86 3.87 9.79
CA ALA A 13 -4.74 3.56 8.67
C ALA A 13 -3.95 3.47 7.34
N ALA A 14 -3.04 4.41 7.08
CA ALA A 14 -2.15 4.37 5.93
C ALA A 14 -1.20 3.16 5.96
N ALA A 15 -0.65 2.83 7.12
CA ALA A 15 0.22 1.66 7.28
C ALA A 15 -0.53 0.34 7.03
N ARG A 16 -1.76 0.21 7.53
CA ARG A 16 -2.64 -0.94 7.28
C ARG A 16 -3.06 -1.04 5.82
N PHE A 17 -3.36 0.09 5.18
CA PHE A 17 -3.64 0.13 3.73
C PHE A 17 -2.47 -0.45 2.91
N LEU A 18 -1.23 -0.02 3.20
CA LEU A 18 -0.04 -0.52 2.52
C LEU A 18 0.25 -2.00 2.83
N ARG A 19 0.02 -2.43 4.08
CA ARG A 19 0.12 -3.85 4.47
C ARG A 19 -0.85 -4.70 3.67
N ALA A 20 -2.12 -4.27 3.58
CA ALA A 20 -3.14 -4.94 2.80
C ALA A 20 -2.81 -4.94 1.30
N LEU A 21 -2.28 -3.85 0.74
CA LEU A 21 -1.81 -3.81 -0.64
C LEU A 21 -0.72 -4.86 -0.92
N ALA A 22 0.26 -5.00 -0.02
CA ALA A 22 1.31 -5.99 -0.13
C ALA A 22 0.75 -7.43 -0.05
N TYR A 23 -0.07 -7.72 0.97
CA TYR A 23 -0.66 -9.05 1.15
C TYR A 23 -1.64 -9.42 0.03
N TYR A 24 -2.42 -8.48 -0.47
CA TYR A 24 -3.29 -8.70 -1.63
C TYR A 24 -2.49 -9.15 -2.84
N ASN A 25 -1.42 -8.42 -3.18
CA ASN A 25 -0.56 -8.78 -4.32
C ASN A 25 0.12 -10.13 -4.10
N LEU A 26 0.60 -10.41 -2.88
CA LEU A 26 1.17 -11.70 -2.51
C LEU A 26 0.17 -12.86 -2.66
N ALA A 27 -1.05 -12.70 -2.14
CA ALA A 27 -2.08 -13.73 -2.16
C ALA A 27 -2.65 -13.99 -3.57
N VAL A 28 -2.78 -12.96 -4.39
CA VAL A 28 -3.20 -13.12 -5.80
C VAL A 28 -2.11 -13.82 -6.62
N THR A 29 -0.84 -13.55 -6.34
CA THR A 29 0.28 -14.11 -7.12
C THR A 29 0.66 -15.53 -6.67
N TYR A 30 0.73 -15.78 -5.36
CA TYR A 30 1.31 -17.01 -4.79
C TYR A 30 0.29 -17.89 -4.04
N GLY A 31 -0.95 -17.43 -3.87
CA GLY A 31 -1.95 -18.10 -3.04
C GLY A 31 -1.62 -17.98 -1.56
N ASP A 32 -1.41 -19.11 -0.89
CA ASP A 32 -1.09 -19.14 0.53
C ASP A 32 0.26 -18.45 0.81
N VAL A 33 0.34 -17.59 1.81
CA VAL A 33 1.58 -16.86 2.14
C VAL A 33 1.76 -16.73 3.65
N PRO A 34 2.99 -16.60 4.16
CA PRO A 34 3.22 -16.39 5.58
C PRO A 34 2.55 -15.10 6.06
N LEU A 35 1.62 -15.22 7.01
CA LEU A 35 0.91 -14.07 7.55
C LEU A 35 1.61 -13.56 8.82
N LYS A 36 2.22 -12.38 8.72
CA LYS A 36 2.91 -11.72 9.83
C LYS A 36 2.37 -10.31 10.05
N THR A 37 1.69 -10.12 11.17
CA THR A 37 1.08 -8.84 11.57
C THR A 37 1.83 -8.16 12.70
N THR A 38 2.78 -8.85 13.33
CA THR A 38 3.65 -8.33 14.39
C THR A 38 5.06 -8.06 13.86
N PRO A 39 5.78 -7.06 14.42
CA PRO A 39 7.17 -6.82 14.09
C PRO A 39 8.03 -8.07 14.31
N SER A 40 8.93 -8.36 13.37
CA SER A 40 9.88 -9.47 13.53
C SER A 40 10.82 -9.24 14.71
N ALA A 41 10.88 -10.19 15.62
CA ALA A 41 11.99 -10.36 16.56
C ALA A 41 13.07 -11.27 15.93
N HIS A 42 14.20 -11.42 16.62
CA HIS A 42 15.31 -12.27 16.13
C HIS A 42 14.90 -13.75 16.08
N ASP A 43 13.96 -14.15 16.93
CA ASP A 43 13.21 -15.40 16.91
C ASP A 43 11.92 -15.27 16.06
N GLY A 44 11.54 -16.35 15.36
CA GLY A 44 10.29 -16.37 14.57
C GLY A 44 10.38 -15.72 13.18
N VAL A 45 11.54 -15.85 12.52
CA VAL A 45 11.69 -15.47 11.09
C VAL A 45 10.92 -16.44 10.18
N ALA A 46 10.94 -17.73 10.50
CA ALA A 46 10.21 -18.75 9.75
C ALA A 46 8.76 -18.84 10.26
N VAL A 47 7.82 -18.35 9.44
CA VAL A 47 6.38 -18.45 9.68
C VAL A 47 5.79 -19.38 8.61
N PRO A 48 4.96 -20.38 8.97
CA PRO A 48 4.30 -21.23 7.99
C PRO A 48 3.36 -20.39 7.10
N ARG A 49 3.06 -20.91 5.91
CA ARG A 49 2.10 -20.26 5.00
C ARG A 49 0.71 -20.35 5.62
N SER A 50 0.00 -19.24 5.64
CA SER A 50 -1.42 -19.18 5.99
C SER A 50 -2.28 -19.34 4.74
N PRO A 51 -3.46 -19.97 4.84
CA PRO A 51 -4.41 -20.08 3.74
C PRO A 51 -4.73 -18.73 3.11
N LYS A 52 -4.83 -18.69 1.78
CA LYS A 52 -5.16 -17.50 0.99
C LYS A 52 -6.40 -16.75 1.52
N ASN A 53 -7.42 -17.50 1.95
CA ASN A 53 -8.65 -16.90 2.50
C ASN A 53 -8.36 -16.09 3.76
N GLU A 54 -7.54 -16.59 4.70
CA GLU A 54 -7.16 -15.83 5.90
C GLU A 54 -6.39 -14.55 5.56
N VAL A 55 -5.55 -14.61 4.53
CA VAL A 55 -4.82 -13.43 4.03
C VAL A 55 -5.79 -12.40 3.47
N PHE A 56 -6.80 -12.82 2.70
CA PHE A 56 -7.84 -11.93 2.19
C PHE A 56 -8.74 -11.36 3.28
N GLU A 57 -9.02 -12.11 4.34
CA GLU A 57 -9.71 -11.58 5.52
C GLU A 57 -8.90 -10.45 6.18
N LEU A 58 -7.57 -10.63 6.34
CA LEU A 58 -6.71 -9.55 6.84
C LEU A 58 -6.77 -8.33 5.92
N VAL A 59 -6.60 -8.52 4.60
CA VAL A 59 -6.68 -7.43 3.61
C VAL A 59 -8.01 -6.68 3.71
N ARG A 60 -9.12 -7.41 3.86
CA ARG A 60 -10.46 -6.80 4.03
C ARG A 60 -10.51 -5.93 5.26
N THR A 61 -10.14 -6.47 6.43
CA THR A 61 -10.21 -5.72 7.70
C THR A 61 -9.30 -4.49 7.71
N ASP A 62 -8.15 -4.57 7.05
CA ASP A 62 -7.22 -3.45 6.95
C ASP A 62 -7.73 -2.35 6.01
N TRP A 63 -8.35 -2.71 4.88
CA TRP A 63 -8.95 -1.72 3.98
C TRP A 63 -10.25 -1.14 4.50
N GLU A 64 -11.04 -1.89 5.27
CA GLU A 64 -12.20 -1.36 6.03
C GLU A 64 -11.72 -0.36 7.09
N PHE A 65 -10.69 -0.71 7.86
CA PHE A 65 -10.10 0.22 8.82
C PHE A 65 -9.53 1.47 8.13
N ALA A 66 -8.85 1.30 7.00
CA ALA A 66 -8.32 2.42 6.24
C ALA A 66 -9.43 3.33 5.71
N TYR A 67 -10.54 2.76 5.22
CA TYR A 67 -11.71 3.53 4.78
C TYR A 67 -12.33 4.36 5.91
N GLU A 68 -12.39 3.84 7.14
CA GLU A 68 -12.98 4.60 8.25
C GLU A 68 -12.08 5.72 8.79
N ASN A 69 -10.76 5.59 8.64
CA ASN A 69 -9.79 6.42 9.37
C ASN A 69 -8.88 7.29 8.49
N LEU A 70 -8.86 7.07 7.17
CA LEU A 70 -8.14 7.95 6.24
C LEU A 70 -8.95 9.22 5.93
N PRO A 71 -8.29 10.35 5.62
CA PRO A 71 -8.96 11.56 5.21
C PRO A 71 -9.64 11.40 3.84
N GLU A 72 -10.65 12.22 3.56
CA GLU A 72 -11.35 12.23 2.26
C GLU A 72 -10.44 12.73 1.12
N LYS A 73 -9.55 13.66 1.43
CA LYS A 73 -8.56 14.24 0.51
C LYS A 73 -7.22 14.35 1.21
N ASP A 74 -6.16 14.12 0.45
CA ASP A 74 -4.77 14.21 0.89
C ASP A 74 -3.89 14.66 -0.29
N ASP A 75 -2.60 14.88 -0.04
CA ASP A 75 -1.62 15.17 -1.07
C ASP A 75 -1.48 14.00 -2.07
N ASP A 76 -1.09 14.31 -3.30
CA ASP A 76 -0.90 13.30 -4.34
C ASP A 76 0.00 12.15 -3.89
N GLY A 77 -0.45 10.92 -4.14
CA GLY A 77 0.27 9.70 -3.78
C GLY A 77 0.05 9.21 -2.35
N PHE A 78 -0.61 9.98 -1.49
CA PHE A 78 -1.12 9.46 -0.22
C PHE A 78 -2.44 8.71 -0.43
N ALA A 79 -2.64 7.65 0.35
CA ALA A 79 -3.89 6.90 0.31
C ALA A 79 -4.99 7.69 1.01
N THR A 80 -6.12 7.85 0.35
CA THR A 80 -7.33 8.48 0.91
C THR A 80 -8.35 7.43 1.31
N LYS A 81 -9.43 7.86 1.97
CA LYS A 81 -10.62 7.03 2.20
C LYS A 81 -11.13 6.38 0.90
N TRP A 82 -11.20 7.15 -0.18
CA TRP A 82 -11.68 6.62 -1.47
C TRP A 82 -10.70 5.64 -2.11
N THR A 83 -9.40 5.84 -1.89
CA THR A 83 -8.39 4.85 -2.24
C THR A 83 -8.67 3.52 -1.55
N ALA A 84 -8.87 3.52 -0.22
CA ALA A 84 -9.19 2.31 0.52
C ALA A 84 -10.48 1.65 0.01
N LYS A 85 -11.54 2.43 -0.28
CA LYS A 85 -12.79 1.93 -0.82
C LYS A 85 -12.64 1.30 -2.21
N ALA A 86 -11.87 1.92 -3.11
CA ALA A 86 -11.62 1.41 -4.45
C ALA A 86 -10.89 0.06 -4.41
N TYR A 87 -9.88 -0.06 -3.54
CA TYR A 87 -9.14 -1.30 -3.35
C TYR A 87 -10.00 -2.37 -2.64
N LEU A 88 -10.87 -2.00 -1.70
CA LEU A 88 -11.87 -2.91 -1.13
C LEU A 88 -12.81 -3.47 -2.20
N GLY A 89 -13.29 -2.62 -3.12
CA GLY A 89 -14.05 -3.06 -4.30
C GLY A 89 -13.27 -4.06 -5.16
N LYS A 90 -11.96 -3.82 -5.36
CA LYS A 90 -11.06 -4.74 -6.07
C LYS A 90 -10.92 -6.09 -5.35
N LEU A 91 -10.85 -6.12 -4.01
CA LEU A 91 -10.86 -7.38 -3.25
C LEU A 91 -12.14 -8.15 -3.49
N TYR A 92 -13.29 -7.50 -3.34
CA TYR A 92 -14.58 -8.15 -3.54
C TYR A 92 -14.76 -8.67 -4.97
N HIS A 93 -14.31 -7.92 -5.97
CA HIS A 93 -14.26 -8.41 -7.35
C HIS A 93 -13.41 -9.69 -7.48
N THR A 94 -12.26 -9.71 -6.80
CA THR A 94 -11.34 -10.88 -6.79
C THR A 94 -11.98 -12.11 -6.14
N LEU A 95 -12.74 -11.92 -5.05
CA LEU A 95 -13.50 -12.96 -4.39
C LEU A 95 -14.66 -13.47 -5.25
N GLY A 96 -15.35 -12.56 -5.95
CA GLY A 96 -16.39 -12.90 -6.93
C GLY A 96 -15.87 -13.79 -8.05
N CYS A 97 -14.68 -13.47 -8.58
CA CYS A 97 -13.99 -14.30 -9.59
C CYS A 97 -13.61 -15.69 -9.05
N GLN A 98 -13.49 -15.86 -7.74
CA GLN A 98 -13.15 -17.12 -7.08
C GLN A 98 -14.38 -17.93 -6.62
N GLY A 99 -15.59 -17.46 -6.97
CA GLY A 99 -16.85 -18.18 -6.73
C GLY A 99 -17.71 -17.63 -5.60
N ASP A 100 -17.32 -16.54 -4.94
CA ASP A 100 -18.20 -15.85 -3.97
C ASP A 100 -19.19 -14.93 -4.70
N ASN A 101 -20.36 -15.46 -5.05
CA ASN A 101 -21.39 -14.70 -5.74
C ASN A 101 -21.87 -13.46 -4.96
N THR A 102 -21.76 -13.44 -3.64
CA THR A 102 -22.17 -12.29 -2.81
C THR A 102 -21.20 -11.13 -2.90
N ALA A 103 -19.96 -11.39 -3.34
CA ALA A 103 -18.93 -10.37 -3.43
C ALA A 103 -19.15 -9.42 -4.62
N TRP A 104 -19.88 -9.82 -5.68
CA TRP A 104 -20.16 -8.94 -6.82
C TRP A 104 -20.99 -7.71 -6.43
N GLU A 105 -22.01 -7.90 -5.60
CA GLU A 105 -22.86 -6.79 -5.11
C GLU A 105 -22.05 -5.84 -4.21
N LYS A 106 -21.19 -6.38 -3.34
CA LYS A 106 -20.30 -5.59 -2.49
C LYS A 106 -19.28 -4.80 -3.31
N ALA A 107 -18.71 -5.42 -4.35
CA ALA A 107 -17.77 -4.77 -5.26
C ALA A 107 -18.45 -3.59 -5.98
N LYS A 108 -19.64 -3.83 -6.53
CA LYS A 108 -20.45 -2.79 -7.17
C LYS A 108 -20.72 -1.62 -6.23
N ALA A 109 -21.21 -1.89 -5.02
CA ALA A 109 -21.46 -0.85 -4.03
C ALA A 109 -20.23 0.01 -3.72
N CYS A 110 -19.05 -0.63 -3.61
CA CYS A 110 -17.79 0.10 -3.40
C CYS A 110 -17.45 1.01 -4.58
N PHE A 111 -17.60 0.51 -5.82
CA PHE A 111 -17.29 1.30 -7.02
C PHE A 111 -18.29 2.42 -7.27
N ASP A 112 -19.58 2.20 -6.99
CA ASP A 112 -20.63 3.23 -7.12
C ASP A 112 -20.36 4.43 -6.20
N GLU A 113 -19.77 4.22 -5.02
CA GLU A 113 -19.37 5.30 -4.11
C GLU A 113 -18.13 6.07 -4.58
N VAL A 114 -17.17 5.39 -5.22
CA VAL A 114 -15.89 5.97 -5.67
C VAL A 114 -16.03 6.72 -7.00
N MET A 115 -16.84 6.19 -7.92
CA MET A 115 -17.03 6.73 -9.26
C MET A 115 -17.33 8.24 -9.32
N PRO A 116 -18.20 8.84 -8.48
CA PRO A 116 -18.46 10.28 -8.53
C PRO A 116 -17.32 11.17 -7.99
N LYS A 117 -16.28 10.59 -7.39
CA LYS A 117 -15.18 11.32 -6.74
C LYS A 117 -14.00 11.60 -7.67
N TYR A 118 -13.89 10.82 -8.75
CA TYR A 118 -12.82 10.91 -9.74
C TYR A 118 -13.42 11.10 -11.13
N ARG A 119 -12.62 11.59 -12.09
CA ARG A 119 -13.02 11.65 -13.50
C ARG A 119 -11.87 11.18 -14.37
N LEU A 120 -12.21 10.66 -15.54
CA LEU A 120 -11.20 10.30 -16.53
C LEU A 120 -10.48 11.57 -17.02
N ALA A 121 -9.19 11.41 -17.31
CA ALA A 121 -8.42 12.45 -17.98
C ALA A 121 -8.96 12.65 -19.40
N ASP A 122 -8.98 13.91 -19.86
CA ASP A 122 -9.50 14.24 -21.20
C ASP A 122 -8.64 13.64 -22.31
N LYS A 123 -7.36 13.37 -22.01
CA LYS A 123 -6.42 12.69 -22.90
C LYS A 123 -5.73 11.56 -22.15
N PHE A 124 -5.80 10.36 -22.72
CA PHE A 124 -5.14 9.18 -22.18
C PHE A 124 -3.61 9.32 -22.09
N SER A 125 -2.99 10.07 -23.02
CA SER A 125 -1.54 10.30 -23.03
C SER A 125 -1.04 11.01 -21.78
N ASP A 126 -1.88 11.82 -21.14
CA ASP A 126 -1.47 12.67 -20.01
C ASP A 126 -1.24 11.85 -18.73
N LEU A 127 -1.64 10.57 -18.72
CA LEU A 127 -1.42 9.65 -17.61
C LEU A 127 -0.01 9.05 -17.57
N PHE A 128 0.74 9.10 -18.68
CA PHE A 128 2.00 8.38 -18.86
C PHE A 128 3.18 9.30 -19.18
N VAL A 129 3.11 10.55 -18.73
CA VAL A 129 4.20 11.53 -18.86
C VAL A 129 5.04 11.61 -17.59
N ASP A 130 6.21 12.21 -17.69
CA ASP A 130 7.03 12.50 -16.51
C ASP A 130 6.31 13.56 -15.64
N TYR A 131 6.31 13.34 -14.32
CA TYR A 131 5.76 14.26 -13.31
C TYR A 131 4.23 14.49 -13.35
N VAL A 132 3.44 13.42 -13.45
CA VAL A 132 1.98 13.50 -13.28
C VAL A 132 1.64 13.86 -11.83
N GLN A 133 1.23 15.11 -11.62
CA GLN A 133 0.65 15.62 -10.38
C GLN A 133 -0.77 16.13 -10.63
N GLY A 134 -1.66 15.92 -9.68
CA GLY A 134 -3.05 16.37 -9.69
C GLY A 134 -3.90 15.69 -10.75
N SER A 135 -3.55 14.47 -11.16
CA SER A 135 -4.35 13.74 -12.15
C SER A 135 -5.75 13.47 -11.59
N PRO A 136 -6.81 13.88 -12.31
CA PRO A 136 -8.18 13.70 -11.84
C PRO A 136 -8.63 12.22 -11.84
N GLU A 137 -7.85 11.35 -12.49
CA GLU A 137 -8.09 9.91 -12.62
C GLU A 137 -7.24 9.09 -11.63
N SER A 138 -6.17 9.66 -11.07
CA SER A 138 -5.26 8.93 -10.20
C SER A 138 -5.86 8.74 -8.80
N ILE A 139 -6.25 7.50 -8.49
CA ILE A 139 -6.78 7.11 -7.17
C ILE A 139 -5.65 6.83 -6.17
N PHE A 140 -4.57 6.20 -6.65
CA PHE A 140 -3.36 5.92 -5.88
C PHE A 140 -2.19 5.71 -6.82
N GLN A 141 -1.08 6.38 -6.53
CA GLN A 141 0.13 6.31 -7.34
C GLN A 141 1.37 6.29 -6.46
N LEU A 142 2.42 5.67 -6.97
CA LEU A 142 3.74 5.76 -6.36
C LEU A 142 4.46 6.97 -6.95
N ASN A 143 4.79 7.94 -6.11
CA ASN A 143 5.52 9.12 -6.53
C ASN A 143 7.02 8.81 -6.60
N PHE A 144 7.61 9.09 -7.76
CA PHE A 144 9.05 9.01 -7.98
C PHE A 144 9.66 10.42 -7.99
N ALA A 145 10.87 10.56 -7.46
CA ALA A 145 11.62 11.80 -7.48
C ALA A 145 13.04 11.53 -8.01
N LEU A 146 13.50 12.34 -8.98
CA LEU A 146 14.86 12.26 -9.51
C LEU A 146 15.90 12.88 -8.55
N ALA A 147 15.45 13.75 -7.65
CA ALA A 147 16.28 14.40 -6.65
C ALA A 147 15.57 14.39 -5.30
N GLY A 148 16.30 14.03 -4.25
CA GLY A 148 15.83 14.09 -2.86
C GLY A 148 16.98 14.48 -1.94
N SER A 149 16.68 15.29 -0.92
CA SER A 149 17.65 15.64 0.14
C SER A 149 17.90 14.47 1.10
N THR A 150 17.05 13.44 1.05
CA THR A 150 17.14 12.26 1.91
C THR A 150 16.83 10.99 1.13
N THR A 151 17.64 9.96 1.31
CA THR A 151 17.36 8.61 0.81
C THR A 151 16.57 7.87 1.89
N ARG A 152 15.23 7.82 1.77
CA ARG A 152 14.35 7.15 2.76
C ARG A 152 14.34 5.62 2.65
N ASN A 153 15.14 5.05 1.75
CA ASN A 153 15.39 3.62 1.66
C ASN A 153 16.43 3.21 2.71
N ARG A 154 15.98 2.55 3.79
CA ARG A 154 16.87 2.01 4.84
C ARG A 154 17.84 0.94 4.32
N GLY A 155 17.45 0.17 3.31
CA GLY A 155 18.32 -0.79 2.63
C GLY A 155 19.50 -0.11 1.94
N SER A 156 19.25 0.94 1.16
CA SER A 156 20.28 1.79 0.56
C SER A 156 21.18 2.41 1.61
N TRP A 157 20.60 2.80 2.76
CA TRP A 157 21.37 3.32 3.89
C TRP A 157 22.27 2.27 4.55
N LEU A 158 21.87 0.99 4.52
CA LEU A 158 22.57 -0.13 5.17
C LEU A 158 23.67 -0.75 4.29
N VAL A 159 23.48 -0.77 2.96
CA VAL A 159 24.33 -1.56 2.04
C VAL A 159 25.08 -0.74 1.00
N ALA A 160 24.71 0.52 0.78
CA ALA A 160 25.32 1.30 -0.28
C ALA A 160 26.67 1.90 0.17
N PRO A 161 27.66 2.00 -0.73
CA PRO A 161 28.97 2.60 -0.41
C PRO A 161 28.84 4.02 0.14
N ASN A 162 29.77 4.44 0.99
CA ASN A 162 29.80 5.83 1.47
C ASN A 162 29.82 6.82 0.29
N GLY A 163 28.89 7.79 0.29
CA GLY A 163 28.75 8.79 -0.78
C GLY A 163 27.95 8.34 -2.01
N SER A 164 27.42 7.11 -2.07
CA SER A 164 26.59 6.66 -3.20
C SER A 164 25.18 7.25 -3.21
N CYS A 165 24.75 7.88 -2.12
CA CYS A 165 23.44 8.50 -1.97
C CYS A 165 23.58 9.86 -1.28
N ASN A 166 22.71 10.81 -1.63
CA ASN A 166 22.71 12.13 -0.99
C ASN A 166 22.21 12.00 0.47
N GLY A 167 23.08 12.31 1.44
CA GLY A 167 22.88 12.07 2.88
C GLY A 167 24.00 11.22 3.50
N GLN A 168 24.01 11.07 4.83
CA GLN A 168 24.99 10.20 5.50
C GLN A 168 24.65 8.73 5.27
N ALA A 169 25.21 8.07 4.26
CA ALA A 169 25.18 6.60 4.14
C ALA A 169 26.29 6.01 5.01
N TRP A 170 25.95 5.21 6.02
CA TRP A 170 26.93 4.54 6.87
C TRP A 170 26.95 3.04 6.55
N ASP A 171 28.12 2.56 6.14
CA ASP A 171 28.51 1.18 5.81
C ASP A 171 28.35 0.21 7.00
N ARG A 172 27.11 0.04 7.49
CA ARG A 172 26.78 -0.72 8.71
C ARG A 172 26.87 -2.23 8.49
N ILE A 173 26.71 -2.68 7.26
CA ILE A 173 26.80 -4.08 6.88
C ILE A 173 27.73 -4.18 5.68
N ARG A 174 29.02 -4.38 5.95
CA ARG A 174 29.94 -4.83 4.90
C ARG A 174 29.59 -6.26 4.54
N ALA A 175 29.36 -6.52 3.26
CA ALA A 175 29.38 -7.89 2.76
C ALA A 175 30.78 -8.45 3.04
N SER A 176 30.92 -9.30 4.07
CA SER A 176 32.16 -10.06 4.23
C SER A 176 32.26 -11.01 3.05
N LYS A 177 33.42 -11.05 2.40
CA LYS A 177 33.73 -12.13 1.45
C LYS A 177 33.42 -13.46 2.13
N ALA A 178 32.57 -14.26 1.49
CA ALA A 178 32.50 -15.69 1.76
C ALA A 178 33.83 -16.35 1.38
#